data_AF-A0A1N7SV86-F1
#
_entry.id   AF-A0A1N7SV86-F1
#
_cell.length_a   1.000
_cell.length_b   1.000
_cell.length_c   1.000
_cell.angle_alpha   90.00
_cell.angle_beta   90.00
_cell.angle_gamma   90.00
#
_symmetry.space_group_name_H-M   'P 1'
#
loop_
_entity.id
_entity.type
_entity.pdbx_description
1 polymer ?
#
loop_
_entity_poly.entity_id
_entity_poly.type
_entity_poly.pdbx_seq_one_letter_code
_entity_poly.pdbx_strand_id
1 'polypeptide(L)'
;MFDVAAGSIAPLLRRATRRCRDVAWGVYCWSLVVLLAPILWCGVVFHRDIERNWRVTAHACRTLLHLAGLRVQLAGTPGAFPSEPVIVAANHTSYPDNVVLMSALAHPVSFVAKRELSAWPFMGRFLRAIGVRFVERRDDRRSLEDEASLVAQAERRDTLLFFPEGTFTCSAGLASFHLGAFRVACLAQRPVVPIALHGAGGIARWSVAAAPWRHYCHGAPSDPPRRQRLQSHDAAARPCARCHPRSLRGAQPADLRRLTADACQYPTGSRRSR
;
A
#
# COMPACT_ATOMS: atom_id res chain seq x y z
N MET A 1 -50.96 -1.77 1.67
CA MET A 1 -49.94 -2.60 2.37
C MET A 1 -48.92 -3.25 1.42
N PHE A 2 -49.23 -3.48 0.14
CA PHE A 2 -48.30 -4.10 -0.83
C PHE A 2 -47.18 -3.19 -1.39
N ASP A 3 -47.36 -1.86 -1.40
CA ASP A 3 -46.37 -0.91 -1.95
C ASP A 3 -45.06 -0.80 -1.14
N VAL A 4 -45.13 -1.02 0.18
CA VAL A 4 -43.97 -0.89 1.07
C VAL A 4 -42.99 -2.06 0.91
N ALA A 5 -43.50 -3.24 0.52
CA ALA A 5 -42.69 -4.43 0.27
C ALA A 5 -41.91 -4.33 -1.06
N ALA A 6 -42.55 -3.83 -2.12
CA ALA A 6 -41.93 -3.64 -3.43
C ALA A 6 -40.75 -2.64 -3.40
N GLY A 7 -40.86 -1.57 -2.59
CA GLY A 7 -39.79 -0.58 -2.40
C GLY A 7 -38.52 -1.13 -1.71
N SER A 8 -38.62 -2.28 -1.03
CA SER A 8 -37.51 -2.89 -0.28
C SER A 8 -36.78 -4.00 -1.05
N ILE A 9 -37.43 -4.63 -2.04
CA ILE A 9 -36.87 -5.75 -2.82
C ILE A 9 -35.84 -5.26 -3.84
N ALA A 10 -36.13 -4.19 -4.57
CA ALA A 10 -35.22 -3.64 -5.58
C ALA A 10 -33.82 -3.23 -5.04
N PRO A 11 -33.68 -2.53 -3.89
CA PRO A 11 -32.37 -2.25 -3.31
C PRO A 11 -31.66 -3.50 -2.77
N LEU A 12 -32.40 -4.51 -2.30
CA LEU A 12 -31.81 -5.80 -1.86
C LEU A 12 -31.27 -6.60 -3.05
N LEU A 13 -32.05 -6.72 -4.13
CA LEU A 13 -31.61 -7.35 -5.37
C LEU A 13 -30.39 -6.62 -5.96
N ARG A 14 -30.39 -5.28 -6.00
CA ARG A 14 -29.23 -4.49 -6.45
C ARG A 14 -27.99 -4.70 -5.58
N ARG A 15 -28.14 -4.92 -4.27
CA ARG A 15 -27.01 -5.25 -3.38
C ARG A 15 -26.52 -6.68 -3.61
N ALA A 16 -27.44 -7.61 -3.78
CA ALA A 16 -27.13 -9.01 -4.05
C ALA A 16 -26.38 -9.16 -5.38
N THR A 17 -26.88 -8.56 -6.47
CA THR A 17 -26.23 -8.62 -7.79
C THR A 17 -24.85 -7.96 -7.78
N ARG A 18 -24.70 -6.80 -7.12
CA ARG A 18 -23.38 -6.17 -6.93
C ARG A 18 -22.43 -7.10 -6.19
N ARG A 19 -22.87 -7.69 -5.08
CA ARG A 19 -22.05 -8.62 -4.29
C ARG A 19 -21.67 -9.87 -5.09
N CYS A 20 -22.59 -10.47 -5.83
CA CYS A 20 -22.30 -11.62 -6.69
C CYS A 20 -21.27 -11.26 -7.76
N ARG A 21 -21.41 -10.11 -8.41
CA ARG A 21 -20.44 -9.62 -9.39
C ARG A 21 -19.07 -9.38 -8.75
N ASP A 22 -19.02 -8.74 -7.59
CA ASP A 22 -17.76 -8.46 -6.88
C ASP A 22 -17.05 -9.76 -6.46
N VAL A 23 -17.82 -10.77 -6.03
CA VAL A 23 -17.30 -12.11 -5.70
C VAL A 23 -16.79 -12.82 -6.96
N ALA A 24 -17.58 -12.87 -8.04
CA ALA A 24 -17.19 -13.49 -9.30
C ALA A 24 -15.93 -12.84 -9.87
N TRP A 25 -15.86 -11.52 -9.81
CA TRP A 25 -14.67 -10.76 -10.18
C TRP A 25 -13.46 -11.08 -9.32
N GLY A 26 -13.64 -11.19 -8.00
CA GLY A 26 -12.60 -11.61 -7.07
C GLY A 26 -12.08 -13.01 -7.39
N VAL A 27 -12.97 -13.96 -7.69
CA VAL A 27 -12.61 -15.33 -8.11
C VAL A 27 -11.81 -15.31 -9.40
N TYR A 28 -12.25 -14.53 -10.39
CA TYR A 28 -11.51 -14.35 -11.65
C TYR A 28 -10.11 -13.78 -11.43
N CYS A 29 -9.97 -12.73 -10.62
CA CYS A 29 -8.66 -12.16 -10.30
C CYS A 29 -7.75 -13.17 -9.59
N TRP A 30 -8.30 -13.95 -8.65
CA TRP A 30 -7.56 -15.01 -7.97
C TRP A 30 -7.13 -16.12 -8.91
N SER A 31 -7.97 -16.53 -9.88
CA SER A 31 -7.59 -17.54 -10.86
C SER A 31 -6.43 -17.05 -11.75
N LEU A 32 -6.41 -15.77 -12.12
CA LEU A 32 -5.27 -15.20 -12.84
C LEU A 32 -3.97 -15.30 -12.02
N VAL A 33 -4.02 -14.97 -10.72
CA VAL A 33 -2.85 -15.09 -9.83
C VAL A 33 -2.40 -16.54 -9.72
N VAL A 34 -3.31 -17.48 -9.50
CA VAL A 34 -2.99 -18.92 -9.38
C VAL A 34 -2.34 -19.46 -10.65
N LEU A 35 -2.79 -19.01 -11.83
CA LEU A 35 -2.24 -19.46 -13.11
C LEU A 35 -0.89 -18.80 -13.43
N LEU A 36 -0.74 -17.49 -13.19
CA LEU A 36 0.43 -16.72 -13.61
C LEU A 36 1.58 -16.75 -12.59
N ALA A 37 1.27 -16.84 -11.29
CA ALA A 37 2.30 -16.77 -10.25
C ALA A 37 3.33 -17.91 -10.32
N PRO A 38 2.98 -19.19 -10.57
CA PRO A 38 3.97 -20.26 -10.69
C PRO A 38 4.92 -20.06 -11.87
N ILE A 39 4.39 -19.59 -13.02
CA ILE A 39 5.17 -19.30 -14.23
C ILE A 39 6.18 -18.18 -13.93
N LEU A 40 5.70 -17.08 -13.33
CA LEU A 40 6.56 -15.97 -12.93
C LEU A 40 7.60 -16.41 -11.90
N TRP A 41 7.19 -17.19 -10.90
CA TRP A 41 8.07 -17.69 -9.85
C TRP A 41 9.23 -18.50 -10.45
N CYS A 42 8.95 -19.46 -11.33
CA CYS A 42 9.98 -20.23 -12.03
C CYS A 42 10.88 -19.34 -12.90
N GLY A 43 10.31 -18.40 -13.65
CA GLY A 43 11.06 -17.50 -14.53
C GLY A 43 11.95 -16.48 -13.81
N VAL A 44 11.75 -16.29 -12.50
CA VAL A 44 12.49 -15.34 -11.66
C VAL A 44 13.48 -16.08 -10.75
N VAL A 45 13.02 -17.11 -10.03
CA VAL A 45 13.77 -17.71 -8.92
C VAL A 45 15.03 -18.48 -9.35
N PHE A 46 15.06 -18.97 -10.59
CA PHE A 46 16.22 -19.69 -11.13
C PHE A 46 17.22 -18.77 -11.85
N HIS A 47 16.92 -17.49 -11.99
CA HIS A 47 17.83 -16.52 -12.59
C HIS A 47 18.50 -15.66 -11.51
N ARG A 48 19.81 -15.43 -11.66
CA ARG A 48 20.62 -14.68 -10.68
C ARG A 48 20.63 -13.16 -10.91
N ASP A 49 20.19 -12.72 -12.08
CA ASP A 49 20.14 -11.30 -12.45
C ASP A 49 18.91 -10.63 -11.84
N ILE A 50 19.15 -9.83 -10.80
CA ILE A 50 18.11 -9.11 -10.05
C ILE A 50 17.42 -8.06 -10.92
N GLU A 51 18.14 -7.35 -11.79
CA GLU A 51 17.53 -6.32 -12.65
C GLU A 51 16.57 -6.95 -13.66
N ARG A 52 17.01 -8.04 -14.31
CA ARG A 52 16.14 -8.81 -15.21
C ARG A 52 14.92 -9.31 -14.47
N ASN A 53 15.10 -9.94 -13.31
CA ASN A 53 14.01 -10.50 -12.50
C ASN A 53 13.00 -9.43 -12.09
N TRP A 54 13.49 -8.24 -11.71
CA TRP A 54 12.66 -7.09 -11.42
C TRP A 54 11.86 -6.65 -12.64
N ARG A 55 12.51 -6.48 -13.82
CA ARG A 55 11.83 -6.08 -15.07
C ARG A 55 10.77 -7.09 -15.51
N VAL A 56 11.06 -8.39 -15.40
CA VAL A 56 10.11 -9.47 -15.70
C VAL A 56 8.92 -9.42 -14.75
N THR A 57 9.18 -9.21 -13.46
CA THR A 57 8.12 -9.08 -12.44
C THR A 57 7.27 -7.83 -12.67
N ALA A 58 7.88 -6.68 -12.99
CA ALA A 58 7.18 -5.46 -13.35
C ALA A 58 6.28 -5.64 -14.58
N HIS A 59 6.76 -6.34 -15.61
CA HIS A 59 5.96 -6.67 -16.78
C HIS A 59 4.79 -7.61 -16.41
N ALA A 60 5.04 -8.66 -15.62
CA ALA A 60 3.99 -9.56 -15.16
C ALA A 60 2.94 -8.86 -14.30
N CYS A 61 3.33 -7.92 -13.43
CA CYS A 61 2.40 -7.08 -12.67
C CYS A 61 1.54 -6.21 -13.60
N ARG A 62 2.13 -5.57 -14.62
CA ARG A 62 1.37 -4.82 -15.63
C ARG A 62 0.36 -5.70 -16.36
N THR A 63 0.77 -6.88 -16.81
CA THR A 63 -0.09 -7.85 -17.49
C THR A 63 -1.21 -8.34 -16.58
N LEU A 64 -0.92 -8.68 -15.32
CA LEU A 64 -1.93 -9.10 -14.34
C LEU A 64 -2.97 -8.01 -14.13
N LEU A 65 -2.55 -6.76 -13.94
CA LEU A 65 -3.48 -5.63 -13.76
C LEU A 65 -4.31 -5.40 -15.03
N HIS A 66 -3.71 -5.51 -16.22
CA HIS A 66 -4.42 -5.36 -17.49
C HIS A 66 -5.49 -6.45 -17.69
N LEU A 67 -5.14 -7.72 -17.45
CA LEU A 67 -6.08 -8.84 -17.53
C LEU A 67 -7.18 -8.72 -16.47
N ALA A 68 -6.83 -8.26 -15.27
CA ALA A 68 -7.78 -7.92 -14.24
C ALA A 68 -8.54 -6.62 -14.53
N GLY A 69 -8.49 -6.03 -15.73
CA GLY A 69 -9.23 -4.80 -16.07
C GLY A 69 -8.91 -3.58 -15.20
N LEU A 70 -7.79 -3.59 -14.47
CA LEU A 70 -7.32 -2.53 -13.59
C LEU A 70 -6.44 -1.56 -14.39
N ARG A 71 -6.80 -0.27 -14.33
CA ARG A 71 -6.04 0.81 -14.95
C ARG A 71 -5.22 1.53 -13.89
N VAL A 72 -3.91 1.56 -14.07
CA VAL A 72 -3.00 2.37 -13.25
C VAL A 72 -2.77 3.71 -13.96
N GLN A 73 -2.96 4.79 -13.22
CA GLN A 73 -2.71 6.15 -13.67
C GLN A 73 -1.56 6.73 -12.84
N LEU A 74 -0.54 7.21 -13.53
CA LEU A 74 0.53 7.96 -12.92
C LEU A 74 0.18 9.45 -13.03
N ALA A 75 0.06 10.12 -11.89
CA ALA A 75 -0.18 11.54 -11.80
C ALA A 75 1.05 12.20 -11.21
N GLY A 76 1.79 12.99 -11.99
CA GLY A 76 2.98 13.65 -11.50
C GLY A 76 3.68 14.39 -12.62
N THR A 77 4.63 15.23 -12.24
CA THR A 77 5.50 15.90 -13.21
C THR A 77 6.40 14.86 -13.89
N PRO A 78 6.52 14.86 -15.22
CA PRO A 78 7.57 14.11 -15.90
C PRO A 78 8.93 14.45 -15.27
N GLY A 79 9.71 13.42 -14.89
CA GLY A 79 10.97 13.61 -14.14
C GLY A 79 10.83 13.79 -12.62
N ALA A 80 9.63 13.62 -12.03
CA ALA A 80 9.45 13.65 -10.58
C ALA A 80 10.22 12.54 -9.84
N PHE A 81 10.55 11.45 -10.54
CA PHE A 81 11.47 10.44 -10.05
C PHE A 81 12.91 10.81 -10.42
N PRO A 82 13.78 11.04 -9.43
CA PRO A 82 15.16 11.39 -9.71
C PRO A 82 15.89 10.24 -10.41
N SER A 83 16.86 10.58 -11.27
CA SER A 83 17.78 9.61 -11.87
C SER A 83 18.80 9.06 -10.86
N GLU A 84 18.95 9.75 -9.74
CA GLU A 84 19.79 9.34 -8.63
C GLU A 84 19.03 8.43 -7.65
N PRO A 85 19.76 7.62 -6.86
CA PRO A 85 19.17 6.75 -5.85
C PRO A 85 18.43 7.55 -4.78
N VAL A 86 17.20 7.15 -4.49
CA VAL A 86 16.34 7.84 -3.53
C VAL A 86 15.70 6.88 -2.53
N ILE A 87 15.19 7.43 -1.44
CA ILE A 87 14.29 6.71 -0.54
C ILE A 87 12.87 7.02 -0.98
N VAL A 88 12.06 6.03 -1.30
CA VAL A 88 10.64 6.19 -1.65
C VAL A 88 9.81 5.85 -0.42
N ALA A 89 8.91 6.74 -0.02
CA ALA A 89 7.93 6.54 1.04
C ALA A 89 6.53 6.52 0.45
N ALA A 90 5.93 5.34 0.33
CA ALA A 90 4.57 5.15 -0.18
C ALA A 90 3.59 4.83 0.95
N ASN A 91 2.40 5.43 0.96
CA ASN A 91 1.33 4.98 1.87
C ASN A 91 0.89 3.54 1.53
N HIS A 92 0.34 2.82 2.50
CA HIS A 92 -0.12 1.45 2.30
C HIS A 92 -1.64 1.37 2.52
N THR A 93 -2.39 1.27 1.43
CA THR A 93 -3.85 1.26 1.39
C THR A 93 -4.45 -0.13 1.22
N SER A 94 -3.72 -1.06 0.60
CA SER A 94 -4.29 -2.35 0.20
C SER A 94 -3.25 -3.42 -0.15
N TYR A 95 -3.69 -4.68 -0.20
CA TYR A 95 -2.87 -5.80 -0.65
C TYR A 95 -2.20 -5.62 -2.03
N PRO A 96 -2.89 -5.15 -3.09
CA PRO A 96 -2.29 -4.99 -4.42
C PRO A 96 -1.32 -3.80 -4.55
N ASP A 97 -1.09 -2.99 -3.52
CA ASP A 97 -0.22 -1.81 -3.61
C ASP A 97 1.17 -2.14 -4.15
N ASN A 98 1.76 -3.27 -3.73
CA ASN A 98 3.05 -3.74 -4.24
C ASN A 98 3.00 -4.03 -5.75
N VAL A 99 1.91 -4.65 -6.22
CA VAL A 99 1.69 -4.96 -7.65
C VAL A 99 1.51 -3.67 -8.44
N VAL A 100 0.75 -2.72 -7.90
CA VAL A 100 0.53 -1.40 -8.51
C VAL A 100 1.85 -0.64 -8.64
N LEU A 101 2.61 -0.51 -7.55
CA LEU A 101 3.91 0.16 -7.55
C LEU A 101 4.90 -0.52 -8.50
N MET A 102 5.04 -1.84 -8.40
CA MET A 102 5.93 -2.61 -9.27
C MET A 102 5.56 -2.46 -10.76
N SER A 103 4.27 -2.33 -11.08
CA SER A 103 3.81 -2.11 -12.46
C SER A 103 4.13 -0.70 -13.00
N ALA A 104 4.16 0.29 -12.10
CA ALA A 104 4.18 1.72 -12.41
C ALA A 104 5.58 2.33 -12.41
N LEU A 105 6.52 1.75 -11.66
CA LEU A 105 7.90 2.23 -11.57
C LEU A 105 8.68 1.88 -12.84
N ALA A 106 9.50 2.82 -13.31
CA ALA A 106 10.26 2.68 -14.56
C ALA A 106 11.61 1.95 -14.36
N HIS A 107 12.17 2.02 -13.15
CA HIS A 107 13.50 1.49 -12.82
C HIS A 107 13.44 0.55 -11.63
N PRO A 108 14.39 -0.40 -11.51
CA PRO A 108 14.50 -1.27 -10.35
C PRO A 108 14.49 -0.51 -9.03
N VAL A 109 13.62 -0.95 -8.13
CA VAL A 109 13.59 -0.48 -6.74
C VAL A 109 13.61 -1.66 -5.79
N SER A 110 14.33 -1.50 -4.68
CA SER A 110 14.40 -2.47 -3.61
C SER A 110 13.32 -2.17 -2.57
N PHE A 111 12.26 -2.99 -2.58
CA PHE A 111 11.22 -2.92 -1.56
C PHE A 111 11.77 -3.34 -0.20
N VAL A 112 11.37 -2.64 0.85
CA VAL A 112 11.73 -2.97 2.23
C VAL A 112 10.56 -3.67 2.92
N ALA A 113 10.72 -4.97 3.16
CA ALA A 113 9.72 -5.88 3.67
C ALA A 113 10.05 -6.38 5.09
N LYS A 114 9.04 -6.93 5.78
CA LYS A 114 9.22 -7.49 7.13
C LYS A 114 10.05 -8.77 7.08
N ARG A 115 10.96 -8.96 8.04
CA ARG A 115 11.88 -10.10 8.08
C ARG A 115 11.20 -11.46 8.10
N GLU A 116 10.02 -11.58 8.69
CA GLU A 116 9.26 -12.83 8.74
C GLU A 116 8.89 -13.35 7.34
N LEU A 117 8.73 -12.46 6.36
CA LEU A 117 8.48 -12.84 4.96
C LEU A 117 9.68 -13.57 4.34
N SER A 118 10.91 -13.35 4.85
CA SER A 118 12.10 -14.03 4.35
C SER A 118 12.13 -15.53 4.68
N ALA A 119 11.46 -15.93 5.76
CA ALA A 119 11.40 -17.30 6.24
C ALA A 119 10.41 -18.18 5.44
N TRP A 120 9.53 -17.56 4.66
CA TRP A 120 8.58 -18.29 3.83
C TRP A 120 9.31 -18.91 2.63
N PRO A 121 9.23 -20.23 2.39
CA PRO A 121 10.11 -20.92 1.44
C PRO A 121 9.91 -20.43 -0.01
N PHE A 122 8.66 -20.27 -0.44
CA PHE A 122 8.34 -19.81 -1.79
C PHE A 122 8.40 -18.28 -1.91
N MET A 123 7.74 -17.58 -0.99
CA MET A 123 7.66 -16.11 -1.03
C MET A 123 9.01 -15.46 -0.74
N GLY A 124 9.71 -15.88 0.31
CA GLY A 124 11.02 -15.32 0.67
C GLY A 124 12.05 -15.52 -0.43
N ARG A 125 12.04 -16.68 -1.11
CA ARG A 125 12.94 -16.95 -2.24
C ARG A 125 12.63 -16.05 -3.45
N PHE A 126 11.35 -15.87 -3.77
CA PHE A 126 10.91 -14.95 -4.82
C PHE A 126 11.31 -13.50 -4.51
N LEU A 127 11.01 -13.03 -3.30
CA LEU A 127 11.33 -11.67 -2.86
C LEU A 127 12.84 -11.39 -2.91
N ARG A 128 13.69 -12.34 -2.49
CA ARG A 128 15.15 -12.23 -2.65
C ARG A 128 15.57 -12.13 -4.12
N ALA A 129 14.97 -12.93 -5.00
CA ALA A 129 15.30 -12.96 -6.42
C ALA A 129 14.96 -11.65 -7.15
N ILE A 130 14.02 -10.85 -6.63
CA ILE A 130 13.68 -9.52 -7.15
C ILE A 130 14.33 -8.36 -6.37
N GLY A 131 15.25 -8.66 -5.45
CA GLY A 131 16.02 -7.63 -4.73
C GLY A 131 15.30 -6.97 -3.55
N VAL A 132 14.28 -7.61 -2.97
CA VAL A 132 13.61 -7.13 -1.74
C VAL A 132 14.56 -7.25 -0.55
N ARG A 133 14.54 -6.22 0.29
CA ARG A 133 15.33 -6.12 1.52
C ARG A 133 14.44 -6.39 2.72
N PHE A 134 14.96 -7.11 3.70
CA PHE A 134 14.19 -7.55 4.85
C PHE A 134 14.64 -6.81 6.10
N VAL A 135 13.69 -6.30 6.87
CA VAL A 135 13.97 -5.59 8.12
C VAL A 135 13.14 -6.08 9.29
N GLU A 136 13.77 -6.10 10.46
CA GLU A 136 13.19 -6.35 11.76
C GLU A 136 12.68 -5.03 12.36
N ARG A 137 11.41 -5.04 12.80
CA ARG A 137 10.73 -3.84 13.32
C ARG A 137 10.37 -3.94 14.80
N ARG A 138 10.61 -5.11 15.42
CA ARG A 138 10.20 -5.40 16.81
C ARG A 138 11.35 -5.58 17.80
N ASP A 139 12.56 -5.84 17.31
CA ASP A 139 13.75 -6.04 18.14
C ASP A 139 14.74 -4.91 17.87
N ASP A 140 15.00 -4.08 18.89
CA ASP A 140 15.79 -2.85 18.79
C ASP A 140 17.23 -3.11 18.31
N ARG A 141 17.87 -4.20 18.75
CA ARG A 141 19.26 -4.50 18.35
C ARG A 141 19.34 -4.90 16.88
N ARG A 142 18.43 -5.78 16.45
CA ARG A 142 18.35 -6.24 15.06
C ARG A 142 17.90 -5.14 14.12
N SER A 143 17.09 -4.20 14.61
CA SER A 143 16.67 -3.02 13.84
C SER A 143 17.86 -2.11 13.51
N LEU A 144 18.82 -1.95 14.43
CA LEU A 144 20.03 -1.16 14.17
C LEU A 144 20.95 -1.79 13.12
N GLU A 145 21.16 -3.12 13.18
CA GLU A 145 21.95 -3.85 12.19
C GLU A 145 21.33 -3.76 10.78
N ASP A 146 20.00 -3.91 10.70
CA ASP A 146 19.26 -3.77 9.45
C ASP A 146 19.33 -2.36 8.90
N GLU A 147 19.22 -1.35 9.76
CA GLU A 147 19.33 0.04 9.35
C GLU A 147 20.70 0.33 8.76
N ALA A 148 21.79 -0.12 9.41
CA ALA A 148 23.14 0.01 8.87
C ALA A 148 23.27 -0.67 7.50
N SER A 149 22.66 -1.86 7.34
CA SER A 149 22.61 -2.55 6.04
C SER A 149 21.85 -1.77 4.97
N LEU A 150 20.71 -1.16 5.32
CA LEU A 150 19.92 -0.32 4.41
C LEU A 150 20.67 0.96 4.03
N VAL A 151 21.35 1.61 4.97
CA VAL A 151 22.18 2.79 4.71
C VAL A 151 23.29 2.43 3.72
N ALA A 152 24.05 1.36 3.98
CA ALA A 152 25.10 0.91 3.07
C ALA A 152 24.57 0.58 1.67
N GLN A 153 23.34 0.07 1.54
CA GLN A 153 22.73 -0.20 0.24
C GLN A 153 22.28 1.08 -0.48
N ALA A 154 21.68 2.01 0.25
CA ALA A 154 21.34 3.34 -0.29
C ALA A 154 22.59 4.08 -0.77
N GLU A 155 23.75 3.89 -0.11
CA GLU A 155 25.04 4.39 -0.55
C GLU A 155 25.54 3.70 -1.83
N ARG A 156 25.31 2.39 -1.96
CA ARG A 156 25.63 1.58 -3.16
C ARG A 156 24.74 1.84 -4.38
N ARG A 157 23.94 2.90 -4.34
CA ARG A 157 23.06 3.40 -5.40
C ARG A 157 21.74 2.64 -5.62
N ASP A 158 21.27 1.91 -4.62
CA ASP A 158 19.93 1.32 -4.66
C ASP A 158 18.86 2.37 -4.31
N THR A 159 17.78 2.43 -5.08
CA THR A 159 16.54 3.13 -4.67
C THR A 159 15.75 2.21 -3.75
N LEU A 160 15.45 2.67 -2.53
CA LEU A 160 14.75 1.87 -1.52
C LEU A 160 13.29 2.32 -1.39
N LEU A 161 12.34 1.40 -1.38
CA LEU A 161 10.92 1.71 -1.20
C LEU A 161 10.40 1.20 0.14
N PHE A 162 9.82 2.11 0.92
CA PHE A 162 9.24 1.87 2.22
C PHE A 162 7.74 2.15 2.23
N PHE A 163 7.02 1.35 3.02
CA PHE A 163 5.70 1.68 3.53
C PHE A 163 5.84 2.12 4.98
N PRO A 164 5.92 3.44 5.28
CA PRO A 164 6.27 3.93 6.60
C PRO A 164 5.18 3.64 7.65
N GLU A 165 3.93 3.39 7.23
CA GLU A 165 2.84 2.93 8.10
C GLU A 165 3.08 1.52 8.68
N GLY A 166 3.95 0.74 8.03
CA GLY A 166 4.33 -0.61 8.46
C GLY A 166 3.24 -1.70 8.35
N THR A 167 2.00 -1.27 8.14
CA THR A 167 0.80 -2.06 7.84
C THR A 167 -0.15 -1.18 7.04
N PHE A 168 -1.17 -1.76 6.43
CA PHE A 168 -2.34 -1.03 5.97
C PHE A 168 -3.50 -1.27 6.94
N THR A 169 -4.41 -0.31 7.05
CA THR A 169 -5.65 -0.47 7.83
C THR A 169 -6.85 -0.10 6.98
N CYS A 170 -8.00 -0.75 7.21
CA CYS A 170 -9.26 -0.40 6.57
C CYS A 170 -9.90 0.86 7.21
N SER A 171 -9.08 1.84 7.60
CA SER A 171 -9.53 3.10 8.20
C SER A 171 -9.43 4.24 7.19
N ALA A 172 -10.24 5.28 7.37
CA ALA A 172 -10.14 6.47 6.54
C ALA A 172 -8.93 7.30 6.99
N GLY A 173 -7.99 7.55 6.06
CA GLY A 173 -6.80 8.37 6.32
C GLY A 173 -5.50 7.55 6.32
N LEU A 174 -4.40 8.21 6.70
CA LEU A 174 -3.08 7.61 6.85
C LEU A 174 -2.87 7.18 8.30
N ALA A 175 -2.24 6.02 8.52
CA ALA A 175 -1.75 5.66 9.84
C ALA A 175 -0.48 6.46 10.21
N SER A 176 -0.09 6.39 11.48
CA SER A 176 1.17 6.97 11.95
C SER A 176 2.36 6.35 11.24
N PHE A 177 3.33 7.19 10.87
CA PHE A 177 4.54 6.73 10.20
C PHE A 177 5.63 6.36 11.21
N HIS A 178 6.26 5.20 10.99
CA HIS A 178 7.51 4.85 11.64
C HIS A 178 8.67 5.65 11.05
N LEU A 179 9.62 6.03 11.91
CA LEU A 179 10.74 6.90 11.52
C LEU A 179 11.84 6.21 10.70
N GLY A 180 11.85 4.87 10.61
CA GLY A 180 12.95 4.11 10.02
C GLY A 180 13.31 4.54 8.58
N ALA A 181 12.32 4.75 7.71
CA ALA A 181 12.56 5.19 6.34
C ALA A 181 13.26 6.57 6.29
N PHE A 182 12.84 7.50 7.15
CA PHE A 182 13.39 8.85 7.23
C PHE A 182 14.77 8.88 7.88
N ARG A 183 15.01 8.00 8.86
CA ARG A 183 16.33 7.84 9.49
C ARG A 183 17.34 7.32 8.47
N VAL A 184 17.00 6.28 7.71
CA VAL A 184 17.83 5.78 6.60
C VAL A 184 18.11 6.88 5.58
N ALA A 185 17.10 7.68 5.21
CA ALA A 185 17.28 8.78 4.28
C ALA A 185 18.28 9.83 4.78
N CYS A 186 18.16 10.27 6.03
CA CYS A 186 19.10 11.24 6.58
C CYS A 186 20.51 10.65 6.78
N LEU A 187 20.65 9.40 7.22
CA LEU A 187 21.97 8.77 7.38
C LEU A 187 22.66 8.55 6.04
N ALA A 188 21.95 8.05 5.02
CA ALA A 188 22.49 7.84 3.68
C ALA A 188 22.57 9.13 2.85
N GLN A 189 22.18 10.28 3.42
CA GLN A 189 22.10 11.58 2.73
C GLN A 189 21.34 11.48 1.39
N ARG A 190 20.24 10.71 1.40
CA ARG A 190 19.37 10.51 0.24
C ARG A 190 18.06 11.28 0.41
N PRO A 191 17.49 11.80 -0.68
CA PRO A 191 16.20 12.46 -0.60
C PRO A 191 15.08 11.38 -0.38
N VAL A 192 13.95 11.75 0.27
CA VAL A 192 12.69 10.95 0.43
C VAL A 192 11.51 11.26 -0.55
N VAL A 193 11.21 10.42 -1.57
CA VAL A 193 10.11 10.64 -2.55
C VAL A 193 8.82 10.23 -1.85
N PRO A 194 7.85 11.12 -1.62
CA PRO A 194 6.53 10.66 -1.24
C PRO A 194 5.78 10.11 -2.46
N ILE A 195 5.18 8.93 -2.31
CA ILE A 195 4.19 8.40 -3.24
C ILE A 195 2.84 8.27 -2.54
N ALA A 196 1.82 8.88 -3.12
CA ALA A 196 0.44 8.66 -2.71
C ALA A 196 -0.23 7.64 -3.64
N LEU A 197 -0.65 6.53 -3.06
CA LEU A 197 -1.53 5.52 -3.63
C LEU A 197 -2.97 5.82 -3.26
N HIS A 198 -3.83 5.86 -4.27
CA HIS A 198 -5.26 5.97 -4.12
C HIS A 198 -5.97 4.96 -5.01
N GLY A 199 -6.85 4.15 -4.41
CA GLY A 199 -7.71 3.19 -5.11
C GLY A 199 -9.17 3.35 -4.68
N ALA A 200 -10.06 3.65 -5.63
CA ALA A 200 -11.49 3.76 -5.34
C ALA A 200 -12.11 2.36 -5.27
N GLY A 201 -12.56 1.95 -4.08
CA GLY A 201 -13.36 0.73 -3.90
C GLY A 201 -14.64 0.79 -4.74
N GLY A 202 -14.60 0.21 -5.95
CA GLY A 202 -15.75 0.07 -6.85
C GLY A 202 -15.46 0.37 -8.32
N ILE A 203 -14.38 1.09 -8.65
CA ILE A 203 -13.91 1.26 -10.03
C ILE A 203 -12.39 1.10 -10.03
N ALA A 204 -11.95 0.15 -10.84
CA ALA A 204 -10.60 -0.36 -11.05
C ALA A 204 -9.57 0.68 -11.52
N ARG A 205 -9.41 1.79 -10.79
CA ARG A 205 -8.48 2.88 -11.10
C ARG A 205 -7.59 3.15 -9.89
N TRP A 206 -6.31 2.94 -10.08
CA TRP A 206 -5.26 3.26 -9.12
C TRP A 206 -4.54 4.50 -9.58
N SER A 207 -4.36 5.48 -8.69
CA SER A 207 -3.53 6.65 -8.97
C SER A 207 -2.27 6.60 -8.14
N VAL A 208 -1.13 6.79 -8.79
CA VAL A 208 0.19 6.93 -8.16
C VAL A 208 0.60 8.37 -8.34
N ALA A 209 0.72 9.12 -7.25
CA ALA A 209 1.17 10.51 -7.29
C ALA A 209 2.52 10.71 -6.61
N ALA A 210 3.47 11.30 -7.34
CA ALA A 210 4.79 11.68 -6.82
C ALA A 210 4.90 13.21 -6.76
N ALA A 211 5.31 13.74 -5.60
CA ALA A 211 5.49 15.18 -5.43
C ALA A 211 6.92 15.61 -5.80
N PRO A 212 7.12 16.83 -6.35
CA PRO A 212 8.44 17.37 -6.62
C PRO A 212 9.19 17.67 -5.32
N TRP A 213 10.51 17.61 -5.44
CA TRP A 213 11.44 17.48 -4.32
C TRP A 213 12.13 18.79 -3.98
N ARG A 214 12.07 19.18 -2.71
CA ARG A 214 12.95 20.18 -2.10
C ARG A 214 13.21 19.72 -0.66
N HIS A 215 14.43 19.90 -0.17
CA HIS A 215 14.97 19.54 1.16
C HIS A 215 15.87 18.30 1.22
N TYR A 216 17.18 18.58 1.35
CA TYR A 216 18.21 17.67 1.82
C TYR A 216 18.22 17.67 3.35
N CYS A 217 18.46 16.52 4.00
CA CYS A 217 18.90 16.48 5.41
C CYS A 217 20.35 17.00 5.52
N HIS A 218 20.61 18.25 5.13
CA HIS A 218 21.83 18.95 5.55
C HIS A 218 21.51 19.67 6.85
N GLY A 219 22.34 19.45 7.87
CA GLY A 219 22.16 19.95 9.25
C GLY A 219 22.25 21.47 9.43
N ALA A 220 21.79 22.27 8.46
CA ALA A 220 21.53 23.69 8.69
C ALA A 220 20.07 23.86 9.16
N PRO A 221 19.80 24.67 10.20
CA PRO A 221 18.44 24.97 10.62
C PRO A 221 17.77 25.74 9.47
N SER A 222 16.92 25.04 8.72
CA SER A 222 15.99 25.69 7.79
C SER A 222 14.68 25.90 8.52
N ASP A 223 14.13 27.11 8.37
CA ASP A 223 12.88 27.54 8.97
C ASP A 223 11.80 26.45 8.87
N PRO A 224 11.00 26.23 9.93
CA PRO A 224 9.88 25.31 9.85
C PRO A 224 9.00 25.72 8.65
N PRO A 225 8.52 24.76 7.84
CA PRO A 225 7.74 25.09 6.66
C PRO A 225 6.57 25.97 7.10
N ARG A 226 6.51 27.21 6.58
CA ARG A 226 5.31 28.05 6.69
C ARG A 226 4.15 27.17 6.29
N ARG A 227 3.19 26.97 7.21
CA ARG A 227 1.97 26.19 6.98
C ARG A 227 1.39 26.57 5.61
N GLN A 228 1.74 25.81 4.58
CA GLN A 228 0.93 25.78 3.38
C GLN A 228 -0.33 25.11 3.87
N ARG A 229 -1.36 25.93 4.00
CA ARG A 229 -2.72 25.54 4.24
C ARG A 229 -3.01 24.49 3.16
N LEU A 230 -2.85 23.20 3.49
CA LEU A 230 -3.49 22.11 2.79
C LEU A 230 -4.93 22.61 2.68
N GLN A 231 -5.32 23.02 1.47
CA GLN A 231 -6.70 23.33 1.20
C GLN A 231 -7.40 22.04 1.61
N SER A 232 -8.12 22.12 2.72
CA SER A 232 -9.08 21.12 3.12
C SER A 232 -10.03 21.05 1.95
N HIS A 233 -9.75 20.14 1.01
CA HIS A 233 -10.80 19.51 0.30
C HIS A 233 -11.60 18.82 1.39
N ASP A 234 -12.63 19.53 1.86
CA ASP A 234 -13.80 18.99 2.53
C ASP A 234 -14.49 18.02 1.56
N ALA A 235 -13.76 16.98 1.13
CA ALA A 235 -14.34 15.75 0.69
C ALA A 235 -14.88 15.14 1.98
N ALA A 236 -16.07 15.58 2.37
CA ALA A 236 -16.88 14.96 3.40
C ALA A 236 -16.68 13.45 3.30
N ALA A 237 -15.97 12.89 4.28
CA ALA A 237 -15.63 11.49 4.34
C ALA A 237 -16.95 10.72 4.25
N ARG A 238 -17.30 10.23 3.05
CA ARG A 238 -18.49 9.42 2.88
C ARG A 238 -18.19 8.10 3.58
N PRO A 239 -18.89 7.75 4.66
CA PRO A 239 -18.65 6.50 5.36
C PRO A 239 -18.81 5.33 4.38
N CYS A 240 -17.97 4.31 4.54
CA CYS A 240 -18.12 3.04 3.85
C CYS A 240 -19.59 2.58 3.90
N ALA A 241 -20.19 2.31 2.74
CA ALA A 241 -21.60 1.90 2.62
C ALA A 241 -21.95 0.61 3.41
N ARG A 242 -20.93 -0.10 3.91
CA ARG A 242 -21.04 -1.30 4.74
C ARG A 242 -21.23 -0.99 6.24
N CYS A 243 -20.86 0.21 6.69
CA CYS A 243 -20.76 0.56 8.12
C CYS A 243 -21.85 1.55 8.58
N HIS A 244 -22.87 1.81 7.75
CA HIS A 244 -23.92 2.78 8.09
C HIS A 244 -25.21 2.04 8.49
N PRO A 245 -25.45 1.78 9.79
CA PRO A 245 -26.78 1.39 10.24
C PRO A 245 -27.73 2.59 10.05
N ARG A 246 -28.95 2.30 9.58
CA ARG A 246 -30.02 3.30 9.34
C ARG A 246 -30.49 4.04 10.61
N SER A 247 -30.00 3.68 11.80
CA SER A 247 -30.46 4.17 13.09
C SER A 247 -29.77 5.45 13.61
N LEU A 248 -28.85 6.06 12.88
CA LEU A 248 -28.10 7.25 13.35
C LEU A 248 -28.59 8.58 12.73
N ARG A 249 -29.90 8.73 12.51
CA ARG A 249 -30.46 10.08 12.25
C ARG A 249 -30.67 10.77 13.59
N GLY A 250 -29.86 11.77 13.90
CA GLY A 250 -30.04 12.65 15.06
C GLY A 250 -29.00 12.55 16.18
N ALA A 251 -27.98 11.68 16.07
CA ALA A 251 -26.93 11.59 17.08
C ALA A 251 -25.95 12.76 16.98
N GLN A 252 -25.56 13.35 18.12
CA GLN A 252 -24.59 14.43 18.16
C GLN A 252 -23.17 13.95 17.77
N PRO A 253 -22.30 14.83 17.23
CA PRO A 253 -20.98 14.45 16.71
C PRO A 253 -20.05 13.73 17.70
N ALA A 254 -20.26 13.91 19.01
CA ALA A 254 -19.50 13.26 20.07
C ALA A 254 -19.85 11.77 20.24
N ASP A 255 -21.12 11.39 20.04
CA ASP A 255 -21.62 10.02 20.20
C ASP A 255 -21.21 9.13 19.01
N LEU A 256 -21.08 9.73 17.82
CA LEU A 256 -20.62 9.05 16.61
C LEU A 256 -19.19 8.50 16.74
N ARG A 257 -18.30 9.19 17.48
CA ARG A 257 -16.90 8.73 17.66
C ARG A 257 -16.79 7.51 18.58
N ARG A 258 -17.65 7.41 19.60
CA ARG A 258 -17.67 6.23 20.50
C ARG A 258 -18.30 5.01 19.82
N LEU A 259 -19.39 5.20 19.08
CA LEU A 259 -20.10 4.09 18.42
C LEU A 259 -19.35 3.49 17.21
N THR A 260 -18.54 4.28 16.49
CA THR A 260 -17.65 3.74 15.44
C THR A 260 -16.47 2.95 15.98
N ALA A 261 -16.04 3.20 17.21
CA ALA A 261 -14.97 2.43 17.86
C ALA A 261 -15.45 1.03 18.28
N ASP A 262 -16.69 0.91 18.75
CA ASP A 262 -17.26 -0.38 19.20
C ASP A 262 -17.73 -1.27 18.05
N ALA A 263 -18.24 -0.70 16.94
CA ALA A 263 -18.72 -1.46 15.79
C ALA A 263 -17.59 -2.09 14.92
N CYS A 264 -16.33 -1.75 15.20
CA CYS A 264 -15.16 -2.21 14.45
C CYS A 264 -14.29 -3.21 15.24
N GLN A 265 -14.82 -3.79 16.32
CA GLN A 265 -14.21 -4.95 16.97
C GLN A 265 -14.63 -6.23 16.25
N TYR A 266 -13.71 -6.81 15.46
CA TYR A 266 -13.80 -8.23 15.14
C TYR A 266 -13.68 -9.02 16.46
N PRO A 267 -14.47 -10.08 16.70
CA PRO A 267 -14.29 -10.91 17.86
C PRO A 267 -12.97 -11.66 17.72
N THR A 268 -11.92 -11.19 18.41
CA THR A 268 -10.75 -12.01 18.69
C THR A 268 -11.20 -13.07 19.69
N GLY A 269 -11.55 -14.25 19.18
CA GLY A 269 -11.79 -15.42 20.02
C GLY A 269 -10.51 -15.80 20.75
N SER A 270 -10.37 -15.35 22.01
CA SER A 270 -9.54 -16.02 23.00
C SER A 270 -10.48 -16.64 24.04
N ARG A 271 -10.69 -17.96 23.91
CA ARG A 271 -11.19 -18.77 25.02
C ARG A 271 -10.17 -18.66 26.16
N ARG A 272 -10.53 -17.99 27.25
CA ARG A 272 -9.88 -18.20 28.54
C ARG A 272 -10.45 -19.50 29.13
N SER A 273 -9.61 -20.51 29.27
CA SER A 273 -9.83 -21.65 30.14
C SER A 273 -9.98 -21.14 31.59
N ARG A 274 -11.04 -21.59 32.25
CA ARG A 274 -11.03 -21.76 33.71
C ARG A 274 -10.29 -23.04 34.05
#